data_AF-A0A4D5RMF7-F1
#
_entry.id   AF-A0A4D5RMF7-F1
#
_cell.length_a   1.000
_cell.length_b   1.000
_cell.length_c   1.000
_cell.angle_alpha   90.00
_cell.angle_beta   90.00
_cell.angle_gamma   90.00
#
_symmetry.space_group_name_H-M   'P 1'
#
loop_
_entity.id
_entity.type
_entity.pdbx_description
1 polymer ?
#
loop_
_entity_poly.entity_id
_entity_poly.type
_entity_poly.pdbx_seq_one_letter_code
_entity_poly.pdbx_strand_id
1 'polypeptide(L)'
;MFRDEEIPFAFEADRWFRGPPDVANLCHDHVWPYLRRDKASLRPVHFGWTMKDAGHVKDVMWNWPADSNMCLVRSIVLSWNKGIPYTVTAWFNWRTGSVEGADCGCKDGKSQRCRHVAALLLKAQEICSGNKTFCADDAPGAGIAPSEAEKPAASVPQGSIDEPKTKRRDLRSFDPCESVPPASSTELEKLRAALMATAPDILWLRYAGGARQPAPAAPSLPINDDEDP
;
A
#
# COMPACT_ATOMS: atom_id res chain seq x y z
N MET A 1 -9.53 -6.98 16.67
CA MET A 1 -10.04 -8.17 15.95
C MET A 1 -9.45 -8.16 14.57
N PHE A 2 -8.56 -9.11 14.27
CA PHE A 2 -7.93 -9.28 12.97
C PHE A 2 -8.96 -9.88 12.01
N ARG A 3 -9.19 -9.26 10.86
CA ARG A 3 -10.09 -9.82 9.84
C ARG A 3 -9.26 -10.72 8.94
N ASP A 4 -9.07 -11.95 9.38
CA ASP A 4 -8.44 -13.01 8.58
C ASP A 4 -9.43 -13.62 7.55
N GLU A 5 -10.59 -12.97 7.37
CA GLU A 5 -11.70 -13.36 6.50
C GLU A 5 -11.35 -13.32 4.99
N GLU A 6 -10.28 -12.62 4.61
CA GLU A 6 -9.87 -12.49 3.20
C GLU A 6 -8.85 -13.56 2.75
N ILE A 7 -8.38 -14.43 3.65
CA ILE A 7 -7.41 -15.49 3.31
C ILE A 7 -8.18 -16.66 2.67
N PRO A 8 -7.88 -17.04 1.41
CA PRO A 8 -8.72 -17.98 0.65
C PRO A 8 -8.50 -19.45 1.01
N PHE A 9 -7.86 -19.77 2.14
CA PHE A 9 -7.55 -21.13 2.56
C PHE A 9 -7.45 -21.26 4.08
N ALA A 10 -7.67 -22.46 4.59
CA ALA A 10 -7.56 -22.77 6.02
C ALA A 10 -6.09 -22.74 6.48
N PHE A 11 -5.86 -22.18 7.66
CA PHE A 11 -4.56 -22.18 8.33
C PHE A 11 -4.75 -22.25 9.85
N GLU A 12 -3.71 -22.70 10.56
CA GLU A 12 -3.72 -22.79 12.02
C GLU A 12 -3.36 -21.43 12.63
N ALA A 13 -4.32 -20.72 13.23
CA ALA A 13 -4.12 -19.35 13.73
C ALA A 13 -3.01 -19.20 14.78
N ASP A 14 -2.72 -20.25 15.55
CA ASP A 14 -1.74 -20.25 16.63
C ASP A 14 -0.32 -20.63 16.17
N ARG A 15 -0.15 -21.03 14.90
CA ARG A 15 1.08 -21.62 14.40
C ARG A 15 1.93 -20.63 13.59
N TRP A 16 2.45 -19.62 14.30
CA TRP A 16 3.33 -18.60 13.72
C TRP A 16 4.80 -18.80 14.12
N PHE A 17 5.70 -18.69 13.15
CA PHE A 17 7.14 -18.87 13.31
C PHE A 17 7.92 -17.63 12.88
N ARG A 18 9.09 -17.38 13.46
CA ARG A 18 9.94 -16.21 13.12
C ARG A 18 10.78 -16.38 11.85
N GLY A 19 10.75 -17.54 11.24
CA GLY A 19 11.50 -17.84 10.02
C GLY A 19 10.62 -18.57 8.99
N PRO A 20 10.96 -18.47 7.70
CA PRO A 20 10.29 -19.24 6.66
C PRO A 20 10.58 -20.73 6.83
N PRO A 21 9.75 -21.62 6.25
CA PRO A 21 10.10 -23.02 6.15
C PRO A 21 11.34 -23.18 5.25
N ASP A 22 12.19 -24.17 5.54
CA ASP A 22 13.47 -24.40 4.83
C ASP A 22 13.31 -24.53 3.30
N VAL A 23 12.15 -25.01 2.89
CA VAL A 23 11.78 -25.25 1.49
C VAL A 23 11.15 -24.04 0.80
N ALA A 24 10.87 -22.93 1.49
CA ALA A 24 10.18 -21.77 0.94
C ALA A 24 10.93 -21.12 -0.23
N ASN A 25 10.31 -21.06 -1.41
CA ASN A 25 10.91 -20.50 -2.62
C ASN A 25 10.49 -19.07 -2.94
N LEU A 26 10.47 -18.17 -1.96
CA LEU A 26 10.14 -16.77 -2.23
C LEU A 26 11.39 -15.97 -2.65
N CYS A 27 11.54 -15.71 -3.95
CA CYS A 27 12.66 -14.96 -4.51
C CYS A 27 12.21 -13.70 -5.29
N HIS A 28 13.19 -12.91 -5.72
CA HIS A 28 12.97 -11.68 -6.48
C HIS A 28 12.13 -11.90 -7.74
N ASP A 29 12.37 -12.98 -8.47
CA ASP A 29 11.69 -13.27 -9.74
C ASP A 29 10.20 -13.60 -9.58
N HIS A 30 9.75 -13.91 -8.36
CA HIS A 30 8.33 -14.11 -8.07
C HIS A 30 7.69 -12.87 -7.44
N VAL A 31 8.41 -12.18 -6.54
CA VAL A 31 7.90 -10.97 -5.88
C VAL A 31 7.74 -9.82 -6.87
N TRP A 32 8.71 -9.64 -7.76
CA TRP A 32 8.75 -8.48 -8.64
C TRP A 32 7.62 -8.45 -9.67
N PRO A 33 7.30 -9.55 -10.38
CA PRO A 33 6.16 -9.57 -11.29
C PRO A 33 4.83 -9.36 -10.58
N TYR A 34 4.68 -9.89 -9.36
CA TYR A 34 3.46 -9.68 -8.56
C TYR A 34 3.23 -8.20 -8.26
N LEU A 35 4.28 -7.51 -7.81
CA LEU A 35 4.24 -6.08 -7.48
C LEU A 35 4.10 -5.19 -8.72
N ARG A 36 4.64 -5.61 -9.87
CA ARG A 36 4.60 -4.87 -11.14
C ARG A 36 3.41 -5.20 -12.05
N ARG A 37 2.45 -6.00 -11.58
CA ARG A 37 1.32 -6.46 -12.40
C ARG A 37 0.52 -5.31 -13.02
N ASP A 38 0.44 -4.18 -12.31
CA ASP A 38 -0.07 -2.93 -12.86
C ASP A 38 1.10 -2.06 -13.36
N LYS A 39 1.26 -1.97 -14.68
CA LYS A 39 2.34 -1.23 -15.34
C LYS A 39 2.21 0.29 -15.17
N ALA A 40 1.08 0.79 -14.68
CA ALA A 40 0.81 2.23 -14.62
C ALA A 40 1.66 2.97 -13.57
N SER A 41 2.13 2.29 -12.51
CA SER A 41 2.89 2.97 -11.46
C SER A 41 3.77 2.03 -10.64
N LEU A 42 5.09 2.25 -10.71
CA LEU A 42 6.07 1.58 -9.83
C LEU A 42 6.24 2.27 -8.48
N ARG A 43 5.51 3.36 -8.22
CA ARG A 43 5.65 4.14 -6.98
C ARG A 43 5.47 3.30 -5.72
N PRO A 44 4.43 2.42 -5.59
CA PRO A 44 4.24 1.63 -4.37
C PRO A 44 5.44 0.75 -4.06
N VAL A 45 6.07 0.22 -5.11
CA VAL A 45 7.23 -0.67 -5.00
C VAL A 45 8.46 0.08 -4.51
N HIS A 46 8.75 1.24 -5.11
CA HIS A 46 9.86 2.09 -4.65
C HIS A 46 9.68 2.55 -3.21
N PHE A 47 8.49 3.01 -2.83
CA PHE A 47 8.22 3.38 -1.44
C PHE A 47 8.30 2.17 -0.50
N GLY A 48 7.81 1.00 -0.91
CA GLY A 48 7.94 -0.23 -0.14
C GLY A 48 9.39 -0.61 0.12
N TRP A 49 10.26 -0.45 -0.89
CA TRP A 49 11.69 -0.63 -0.73
C TRP A 49 12.29 0.33 0.30
N THR A 50 12.01 1.63 0.20
CA THR A 50 12.50 2.62 1.17
C THR A 50 12.02 2.30 2.59
N MET A 51 10.76 1.88 2.75
CA MET A 51 10.20 1.49 4.05
C MET A 51 10.90 0.25 4.63
N LYS A 52 11.22 -0.73 3.79
CA LYS A 52 11.98 -1.92 4.18
C LYS A 52 13.38 -1.53 4.67
N ASP A 53 14.13 -0.76 3.88
CA ASP A 53 15.50 -0.37 4.20
C ASP A 53 15.59 0.54 5.44
N ALA A 54 14.61 1.42 5.64
CA ALA A 54 14.50 2.23 6.85
C ALA A 54 13.98 1.45 8.07
N GLY A 55 13.73 0.13 7.94
CA GLY A 55 13.40 -0.74 9.06
C GLY A 55 11.98 -0.58 9.58
N HIS A 56 11.03 -0.11 8.76
CA HIS A 56 9.62 0.01 9.13
C HIS A 56 8.87 -1.33 9.19
N VAL A 57 9.46 -2.40 8.64
CA VAL A 57 8.90 -3.75 8.67
C VAL A 57 9.40 -4.44 9.95
N LYS A 58 8.48 -4.79 10.85
CA LYS A 58 8.75 -5.41 12.16
C LYS A 58 8.03 -6.74 12.28
N ASP A 59 8.58 -7.64 13.10
CA ASP A 59 7.94 -8.89 13.50
C ASP A 59 7.42 -9.71 12.31
N VAL A 60 8.30 -10.00 11.35
CA VAL A 60 7.97 -10.87 10.23
C VAL A 60 7.78 -12.29 10.76
N MET A 61 6.56 -12.79 10.64
CA MET A 61 6.15 -14.11 11.06
C MET A 61 5.60 -14.90 9.88
N TRP A 62 5.70 -16.22 9.96
CA TRP A 62 5.39 -17.16 8.90
C TRP A 62 4.45 -18.23 9.42
N ASN A 63 3.52 -18.68 8.58
CA ASN A 63 2.59 -19.75 8.90
C ASN A 63 2.47 -20.66 7.68
N TRP A 64 2.67 -21.96 7.84
CA TRP A 64 2.56 -22.94 6.77
C TRP A 64 1.88 -24.21 7.30
N PRO A 65 0.65 -24.51 6.84
CA PRO A 65 0.00 -25.78 7.13
C PRO A 65 0.73 -26.93 6.44
N ALA A 66 0.82 -28.10 7.08
CA ALA A 66 1.43 -29.29 6.47
C ALA A 66 0.67 -29.76 5.21
N ASP A 67 -0.64 -29.56 5.20
CA ASP A 67 -1.55 -30.05 4.16
C ASP A 67 -1.74 -29.06 3.01
N SER A 68 -1.05 -27.91 3.04
CA SER A 68 -1.18 -26.86 2.04
C SER A 68 0.16 -26.51 1.40
N ASN A 69 0.14 -26.25 0.10
CA ASN A 69 1.29 -25.68 -0.61
C ASN A 69 1.40 -24.16 -0.40
N MET A 70 0.54 -23.58 0.43
CA MET A 70 0.50 -22.15 0.72
C MET A 70 1.25 -21.83 2.02
N CYS A 71 2.01 -20.75 1.99
CA CYS A 71 2.61 -20.15 3.17
C CYS A 71 2.10 -18.72 3.31
N LEU A 72 1.74 -18.34 4.53
CA LEU A 72 1.47 -16.96 4.91
C LEU A 72 2.71 -16.33 5.50
N VAL A 73 2.89 -15.06 5.18
CA VAL A 73 3.81 -14.16 5.86
C VAL A 73 3.03 -12.97 6.39
N ARG A 74 3.26 -12.61 7.64
CA ARG A 74 2.61 -11.49 8.33
C ARG A 74 3.65 -10.61 8.98
N SER A 75 3.40 -9.32 9.02
CA SER A 75 4.28 -8.36 9.68
C SER A 75 3.51 -7.14 10.13
N ILE A 76 4.07 -6.42 11.09
CA ILE A 76 3.68 -5.05 11.43
C ILE A 76 4.55 -4.09 10.61
N VAL A 77 3.92 -3.34 9.72
CA VAL A 77 4.60 -2.31 8.91
C VAL A 77 4.18 -0.92 9.38
N LEU A 78 5.14 -0.15 9.87
CA LEU A 78 4.89 1.22 10.31
C LEU A 78 4.69 2.16 9.13
N SER A 79 3.67 3.00 9.18
CA SER A 79 3.45 4.05 8.19
C SER A 79 4.63 5.03 8.15
N TRP A 80 5.00 5.50 6.94
CA TRP A 80 6.12 6.42 6.74
C TRP A 80 6.04 7.71 7.57
N ASN A 81 4.89 8.40 7.55
CA ASN A 81 4.77 9.74 8.15
C ASN A 81 4.30 9.76 9.61
N LYS A 82 3.51 8.76 10.03
CA LYS A 82 2.77 8.83 11.30
C LYS A 82 3.17 7.75 12.29
N GLY A 83 4.05 6.82 11.91
CA GLY A 83 4.42 5.67 12.74
C GLY A 83 3.24 4.73 13.06
N ILE A 84 2.06 4.96 12.47
CA ILE A 84 0.88 4.10 12.68
C ILE A 84 1.20 2.68 12.20
N PRO A 85 1.05 1.65 13.05
CA PRO A 85 1.31 0.28 12.67
C PRO A 85 0.16 -0.27 11.81
N TYR A 86 0.51 -0.89 10.69
CA TYR A 86 -0.40 -1.69 9.87
C TYR A 86 -0.03 -3.16 9.97
N THR A 87 -1.00 -4.01 10.26
CA THR A 87 -0.85 -5.45 10.03
C THR A 87 -0.96 -5.71 8.54
N VAL A 88 0.06 -6.36 7.98
CA VAL A 88 0.13 -6.72 6.57
C VAL A 88 0.31 -8.22 6.51
N THR A 89 -0.51 -8.88 5.69
CA THR A 89 -0.41 -10.32 5.46
C THR A 89 -0.27 -10.56 3.96
N ALA A 90 0.60 -11.48 3.57
CA ALA A 90 0.69 -11.95 2.20
C ALA A 90 0.76 -13.48 2.19
N TRP A 91 0.32 -14.09 1.09
CA TRP A 91 0.37 -15.53 0.93
C TRP A 91 0.90 -15.91 -0.45
N PHE A 92 1.71 -16.95 -0.47
CA PHE A 92 2.40 -17.42 -1.66
C PHE A 92 2.50 -18.94 -1.62
N ASN A 93 2.64 -19.55 -2.80
CA ASN A 93 2.92 -20.97 -2.89
C ASN A 93 4.37 -21.23 -2.49
N TRP A 94 4.62 -21.95 -1.40
CA TRP A 94 5.99 -22.10 -0.89
C TRP A 94 6.87 -23.00 -1.76
N ARG A 95 6.28 -23.85 -2.61
CA ARG A 95 7.02 -24.68 -3.57
C ARG A 95 7.44 -23.89 -4.81
N THR A 96 6.52 -23.13 -5.39
CA THR A 96 6.76 -22.40 -6.64
C THR A 96 7.27 -20.98 -6.43
N GLY A 97 7.06 -20.39 -5.25
CA GLY A 97 7.38 -19.00 -4.95
C GLY A 97 6.32 -17.99 -5.41
N SER A 98 5.32 -18.43 -6.18
CA SER A 98 4.28 -17.56 -6.74
C SER A 98 3.48 -16.86 -5.64
N VAL A 99 3.48 -15.53 -5.66
CA VAL A 99 2.67 -14.72 -4.75
C VAL A 99 1.23 -14.70 -5.25
N GLU A 100 0.31 -15.23 -4.46
CA GLU A 100 -1.09 -15.41 -4.85
C GLU A 100 -1.95 -14.23 -4.40
N GLY A 101 -1.59 -13.60 -3.28
CA GLY A 101 -2.36 -12.46 -2.76
C GLY A 101 -1.75 -11.83 -1.52
N ALA A 102 -2.34 -10.71 -1.13
CA ALA A 102 -1.99 -10.00 0.08
C ALA A 102 -3.17 -9.17 0.58
N ASP A 103 -3.14 -8.86 1.87
CA ASP A 103 -4.07 -7.97 2.54
C ASP A 103 -3.31 -6.94 3.39
N CYS A 104 -3.86 -5.73 3.43
CA CYS A 104 -3.37 -4.65 4.27
C CYS A 104 -4.53 -3.72 4.65
N GLY A 105 -4.68 -3.41 5.94
CA GLY A 105 -5.71 -2.48 6.43
C GLY A 105 -5.50 -1.00 6.08
N CYS A 106 -4.58 -0.65 5.18
CA CYS A 106 -4.37 0.73 4.76
C CYS A 106 -5.36 1.16 3.67
N LYS A 107 -5.48 2.47 3.42
CA LYS A 107 -6.41 3.03 2.41
C LYS A 107 -6.23 2.40 1.02
N ASP A 108 -4.98 2.11 0.64
CA ASP A 108 -4.63 1.54 -0.67
C ASP A 108 -4.53 0.00 -0.64
N GLY A 109 -4.84 -0.62 0.51
CA GLY A 109 -4.62 -2.05 0.75
C GLY A 109 -5.50 -2.97 -0.10
N LYS A 110 -6.66 -2.49 -0.53
CA LYS A 110 -7.56 -3.20 -1.47
C LYS A 110 -6.89 -3.57 -2.80
N SER A 111 -5.82 -2.87 -3.18
CA SER A 111 -5.03 -3.20 -4.38
C SER A 111 -4.16 -4.45 -4.21
N GLN A 112 -4.01 -4.93 -2.97
CA GLN A 112 -3.07 -5.97 -2.54
C GLN A 112 -1.60 -5.65 -2.89
N ARG A 113 -1.29 -4.42 -3.28
CA ARG A 113 0.02 -3.99 -3.80
C ARG A 113 0.41 -2.62 -3.28
N CYS A 114 -0.17 -2.21 -2.16
CA CYS A 114 0.20 -0.95 -1.52
C CYS A 114 1.68 -0.99 -1.09
N ARG A 115 2.22 0.18 -0.76
CA ARG A 115 3.61 0.30 -0.28
C ARG A 115 3.94 -0.60 0.92
N HIS A 116 2.96 -0.89 1.79
CA HIS A 116 3.17 -1.74 2.96
C HIS A 116 3.30 -3.22 2.55
N VAL A 117 2.48 -3.68 1.60
CA VAL A 117 2.61 -5.03 1.02
C VAL A 117 3.94 -5.17 0.29
N ALA A 118 4.32 -4.18 -0.51
CA ALA A 118 5.62 -4.17 -1.17
C ALA A 118 6.77 -4.27 -0.16
N ALA A 119 6.74 -3.48 0.93
CA ALA A 119 7.74 -3.55 1.99
C ALA A 119 7.82 -4.94 2.63
N LEU A 120 6.67 -5.56 2.93
CA LEU A 120 6.61 -6.91 3.50
C LEU A 120 7.22 -7.95 2.56
N LEU A 121 6.77 -8.01 1.30
CA LEU A 121 7.23 -9.01 0.34
C LEU A 121 8.72 -8.87 0.04
N LEU A 122 9.22 -7.63 -0.06
CA LEU A 122 10.64 -7.35 -0.24
C LEU A 122 11.48 -7.74 0.99
N LYS A 123 10.93 -7.65 2.21
CA LYS A 123 11.61 -8.17 3.41
C LYS A 123 11.57 -9.69 3.48
N ALA A 124 10.42 -10.27 3.14
CA ALA A 124 10.19 -11.71 3.18
C ALA A 124 11.14 -12.45 2.23
N GLN A 125 11.32 -11.97 0.99
CA GLN A 125 12.30 -12.55 0.05
C GLN A 125 13.74 -12.46 0.57
N GLU A 126 14.10 -11.38 1.28
CA GLU A 126 15.45 -11.17 1.80
C GLU A 126 15.75 -12.19 2.90
N ILE A 127 14.76 -12.45 3.78
CA ILE A 127 14.84 -13.49 4.80
C ILE A 127 14.94 -14.88 4.15
N CYS A 128 14.13 -15.17 3.14
CA CYS A 128 14.21 -16.45 2.41
C CYS A 128 15.56 -16.63 1.71
N SER A 129 16.12 -15.57 1.13
CA SER A 129 17.42 -15.61 0.45
C SER A 129 18.57 -15.80 1.45
N GLY A 130 18.47 -15.23 2.66
CA GLY A 130 19.44 -15.44 3.73
C GLY A 130 19.44 -16.87 4.28
N ASN A 131 18.33 -17.60 4.15
CA ASN A 131 18.19 -18.98 4.61
C ASN A 131 18.53 -20.03 3.54
N LYS A 132 18.64 -19.64 2.26
CA LYS A 132 18.87 -20.55 1.13
C LYS A 132 20.25 -20.39 0.50
N THR A 133 20.91 -21.52 0.27
CA THR A 133 22.01 -21.69 -0.70
C THR A 133 21.50 -21.99 -2.12
N PHE A 134 20.19 -22.21 -2.29
CA PHE A 134 19.55 -22.62 -3.54
C PHE A 134 18.47 -21.61 -3.96
N CYS A 135 18.91 -20.49 -4.53
CA CYS A 135 18.21 -19.92 -5.69
C CYS A 135 18.95 -20.51 -6.89
N ALA A 136 18.42 -21.57 -7.50
CA ALA A 136 19.06 -22.20 -8.64
C ALA A 136 19.02 -21.26 -9.86
N ASP A 137 20.12 -20.54 -10.08
CA ASP A 137 20.85 -20.41 -11.36
C ASP A 137 22.11 -19.55 -11.16
N ASP A 138 23.06 -20.04 -10.35
CA ASP A 138 24.48 -19.71 -10.55
C ASP A 138 25.05 -20.71 -11.57
N ALA A 139 24.78 -20.47 -12.85
CA ALA A 139 25.77 -20.85 -13.84
C ALA A 139 27.02 -20.00 -13.57
N PRO A 140 28.26 -20.53 -13.67
CA PRO A 140 29.46 -19.71 -13.61
C PRO A 140 29.54 -18.89 -14.91
N GLY A 141 28.73 -17.84 -14.97
CA GLY A 141 28.79 -16.81 -15.99
C GLY A 141 30.01 -15.98 -15.72
N ALA A 142 30.96 -16.04 -16.67
CA ALA A 142 32.07 -15.11 -16.76
C ALA A 142 31.59 -13.68 -16.45
N GLY A 143 32.33 -13.00 -15.58
CA GLY A 143 31.95 -11.74 -14.96
C GLY A 143 31.34 -10.73 -15.93
N ILE A 144 30.04 -10.54 -15.79
CA ILE A 144 29.41 -9.25 -16.03
C ILE A 144 28.59 -9.00 -14.77
N ALA A 145 29.24 -8.39 -13.78
CA ALA A 145 28.52 -7.63 -12.77
C ALA A 145 27.51 -6.74 -13.52
N PRO A 146 26.22 -6.70 -13.14
CA PRO A 146 25.34 -5.66 -13.64
C PRO A 146 25.95 -4.35 -13.15
N SER A 147 26.65 -3.65 -14.05
CA SER A 147 27.01 -2.26 -13.87
C SER A 147 25.71 -1.53 -13.61
N GLU A 148 25.54 -1.04 -12.38
CA GLU A 148 24.55 -0.03 -12.04
C GLU A 148 23.13 -0.38 -12.50
N ALA A 149 22.58 -1.46 -11.95
CA ALA A 149 21.13 -1.47 -11.76
C ALA A 149 20.79 -0.20 -10.94
N GLU A 150 20.10 0.73 -11.59
CA GLU A 150 19.73 2.06 -11.09
C GLU A 150 19.26 2.01 -9.63
N LYS A 151 20.22 2.15 -8.73
CA LYS A 151 19.99 2.77 -7.44
C LYS A 151 19.52 4.19 -7.80
N PRO A 152 18.27 4.59 -7.54
CA PRO A 152 17.94 6.00 -7.67
C PRO A 152 18.95 6.76 -6.81
N ALA A 153 19.56 7.77 -7.43
CA ALA A 153 20.71 8.49 -6.93
C ALA A 153 20.61 8.77 -5.42
N ALA A 154 21.75 8.65 -4.74
CA ALA A 154 21.88 8.99 -3.33
C ALA A 154 21.22 10.34 -3.06
N SER A 155 20.38 10.38 -2.01
CA SER A 155 19.79 11.59 -1.48
C SER A 155 20.92 12.60 -1.23
N VAL A 156 20.94 13.66 -2.03
CA VAL A 156 21.86 14.79 -1.85
C VAL A 156 21.61 15.36 -0.44
N PRO A 157 22.65 15.61 0.37
CA PRO A 157 22.47 16.37 1.60
C PRO A 157 21.96 17.75 1.22
N GLN A 158 20.79 18.14 1.72
CA GLN A 158 20.33 19.52 1.57
C GLN A 158 21.31 20.43 2.32
N GLY A 159 22.26 20.98 1.57
CA GLY A 159 23.07 22.10 2.01
C GLY A 159 22.17 23.29 2.32
N SER A 160 22.46 23.95 3.43
CA SER A 160 21.90 25.25 3.81
C SER A 160 22.04 26.23 2.65
N ILE A 161 20.91 26.61 2.06
CA ILE A 161 20.86 27.71 1.11
C ILE A 161 20.56 28.96 1.91
N ASP A 162 21.59 29.80 2.06
CA ASP A 162 21.47 31.20 2.42
C ASP A 162 20.46 31.91 1.51
N GLU A 163 19.62 32.74 2.13
CA GLU A 163 18.54 33.49 1.51
C GLU A 163 19.03 34.46 0.40
N PRO A 164 18.35 34.50 -0.76
CA PRO A 164 18.29 35.71 -1.56
C PRO A 164 17.01 36.49 -1.26
N LYS A 165 17.24 37.66 -0.64
CA LYS A 165 16.37 38.85 -0.53
C LYS A 165 15.06 38.84 -1.35
N THR A 166 13.96 38.74 -0.60
CA THR A 166 12.75 39.58 -0.69
C THR A 166 12.33 40.11 -2.07
N LYS A 167 11.36 39.43 -2.68
CA LYS A 167 10.23 40.10 -3.33
C LYS A 167 8.94 39.64 -2.67
N ARG A 168 8.29 40.56 -1.95
CA ARG A 168 6.96 40.40 -1.37
C ARG A 168 6.01 39.91 -2.47
N ARG A 169 5.57 38.65 -2.39
CA ARG A 169 4.36 38.18 -3.05
C ARG A 169 3.22 38.37 -2.06
N ASP A 170 2.19 39.06 -2.52
CA ASP A 170 0.96 39.25 -1.77
C ASP A 170 0.45 37.93 -1.21
N LEU A 171 0.30 37.90 0.12
CA LEU A 171 -0.47 36.90 0.84
C LEU A 171 -1.92 36.98 0.34
N ARG A 172 -2.29 36.13 -0.62
CA ARG A 172 -3.68 35.69 -0.71
C ARG A 172 -3.89 34.74 0.45
N SER A 173 -4.67 35.18 1.43
CA SER A 173 -5.22 34.34 2.48
C SER A 173 -5.93 33.16 1.83
N PHE A 174 -5.35 31.97 1.95
CA PHE A 174 -6.05 30.74 1.62
C PHE A 174 -6.97 30.46 2.80
N ASP A 175 -8.24 30.85 2.65
CA ASP A 175 -9.29 30.51 3.60
C ASP A 175 -9.83 29.12 3.19
N PRO A 176 -9.57 28.05 3.96
CA PRO A 176 -9.99 26.69 3.61
C PRO A 176 -11.52 26.50 3.71
N CYS A 177 -12.25 27.57 4.02
CA CYS A 177 -13.70 27.62 4.21
C CYS A 177 -14.45 28.26 3.02
N GLU A 178 -13.82 28.48 1.85
CA GLU A 178 -14.60 28.85 0.66
C GLU A 178 -15.59 27.72 0.32
N SER A 179 -16.85 27.98 0.63
CA SER A 179 -17.98 27.10 0.33
C SER A 179 -18.10 26.96 -1.19
N VAL A 180 -17.56 25.88 -1.74
CA VAL A 180 -17.79 25.50 -3.14
C VAL A 180 -19.30 25.29 -3.29
N PRO A 181 -19.98 26.01 -4.20
CA PRO A 181 -21.40 25.82 -4.41
C PRO A 181 -21.64 24.37 -4.85
N PRO A 182 -22.69 23.70 -4.32
CA PRO A 182 -23.00 22.35 -4.73
C PRO A 182 -23.25 22.33 -6.25
N ALA A 183 -22.60 21.39 -6.94
CA ALA A 183 -22.80 21.20 -8.37
C ALA A 183 -24.29 21.05 -8.68
N SER A 184 -24.76 21.76 -9.69
CA SER A 184 -26.17 21.71 -10.07
C SER A 184 -26.54 20.30 -10.57
N SER A 185 -27.80 19.91 -10.35
CA SER A 185 -28.31 18.60 -10.79
C SER A 185 -28.05 18.35 -12.28
N THR A 186 -28.11 19.42 -13.08
CA THR A 186 -27.88 19.40 -14.53
C THR A 186 -26.42 19.17 -14.90
N GLU A 187 -25.46 19.69 -14.12
CA GLU A 187 -24.03 19.42 -14.32
C GLU A 187 -23.66 17.97 -13.98
N LEU A 188 -24.26 17.44 -12.91
CA LEU A 188 -24.08 16.05 -12.51
C LEU A 188 -24.64 15.07 -13.54
N GLU A 189 -25.79 15.39 -14.15
CA GLU A 189 -26.37 14.60 -15.24
C GLU A 189 -25.50 14.62 -16.51
N LYS A 190 -24.98 15.79 -16.89
CA LYS A 190 -24.04 15.90 -18.03
C LYS A 190 -22.78 15.09 -17.80
N LEU A 191 -22.20 15.15 -16.59
CA LEU A 191 -21.00 14.37 -16.25
C LEU A 191 -21.29 12.87 -16.29
N ARG A 192 -22.44 12.42 -15.77
CA ARG A 192 -22.85 11.01 -15.84
C ARG A 192 -23.03 10.54 -17.28
N ALA A 193 -23.68 11.34 -18.13
CA ALA A 193 -23.85 11.02 -19.55
C ALA A 193 -22.50 10.89 -20.27
N ALA A 194 -21.57 11.81 -20.03
CA ALA A 194 -20.23 11.76 -20.59
C ALA A 194 -19.43 10.53 -20.13
N LEU A 195 -19.52 10.18 -18.84
CA LEU A 195 -18.86 9.00 -18.28
C LEU A 195 -19.45 7.69 -18.82
N MET A 196 -20.78 7.60 -18.97
CA MET A 196 -21.43 6.43 -19.58
C MET A 196 -21.07 6.25 -21.06
N ALA A 197 -20.85 7.34 -21.80
CA ALA A 197 -20.40 7.28 -23.19
C ALA A 197 -18.93 6.85 -23.32
N THR A 198 -18.09 7.23 -22.36
CA THR A 198 -16.62 6.98 -22.43
C THR A 198 -16.23 5.63 -21.84
N ALA A 199 -16.96 5.14 -20.84
CA ALA A 199 -16.63 3.91 -20.11
C ALA A 199 -17.92 3.15 -19.69
N PRO A 200 -18.53 2.38 -20.61
CA PRO A 200 -19.84 1.73 -20.39
C PRO A 200 -19.83 0.53 -19.42
N ASP A 201 -18.63 0.08 -19.02
CA ASP A 201 -18.34 -1.03 -18.12
C ASP A 201 -18.23 -0.62 -16.64
N ILE A 202 -18.30 0.69 -16.35
CA ILE A 202 -18.30 1.21 -14.98
C ILE A 202 -19.64 0.89 -14.29
N LEU A 203 -19.69 -0.28 -13.64
CA LEU A 203 -20.86 -0.83 -12.93
C LEU A 203 -21.47 0.11 -11.89
N TRP A 204 -20.67 0.91 -11.18
CA TRP A 204 -21.18 1.77 -10.09
C TRP A 204 -22.05 2.95 -10.57
N LEU A 205 -21.90 3.40 -11.83
CA LEU A 205 -22.73 4.46 -12.40
C LEU A 205 -24.19 4.00 -12.59
N ARG A 206 -24.43 2.70 -12.77
CA ARG A 206 -25.78 2.12 -12.89
C ARG A 206 -26.53 2.09 -11.56
N TYR A 207 -25.82 2.05 -10.43
CA TYR A 207 -26.40 1.99 -9.09
C TYR A 207 -26.48 3.37 -8.39
N ALA A 208 -25.82 4.39 -8.92
CA ALA A 208 -25.83 5.75 -8.36
C ALA A 208 -27.16 6.53 -8.58
N GLY A 209 -28.14 5.93 -9.26
CA GLY A 209 -29.41 6.56 -9.61
C GLY A 209 -30.50 6.56 -8.52
N GLY A 210 -30.25 6.00 -7.32
CA GLY A 210 -31.36 5.66 -6.41
C GLY A 210 -31.35 6.21 -4.99
N ALA A 211 -30.23 6.70 -4.44
CA ALA A 211 -30.19 7.10 -3.04
C ALA A 211 -29.91 8.59 -2.88
N ARG A 212 -30.97 9.39 -2.68
CA ARG A 212 -30.83 10.70 -2.05
C ARG A 212 -30.25 10.47 -0.64
N GLN A 213 -29.02 10.89 -0.39
CA GLN A 213 -28.60 11.08 1.00
C GLN A 213 -29.52 12.16 1.60
N PRO A 214 -30.16 11.91 2.75
CA PRO A 214 -30.82 12.96 3.49
C PRO A 214 -29.79 14.03 3.84
N ALA A 215 -30.16 15.29 3.61
CA ALA A 215 -29.32 16.42 3.99
C ALA A 215 -29.00 16.32 5.50
N PRO A 216 -27.74 16.54 5.92
CA PRO A 216 -27.43 16.61 7.34
C PRO A 216 -28.29 17.72 7.97
N ALA A 217 -28.96 17.39 9.07
CA ALA A 217 -29.73 18.36 9.83
C ALA A 217 -28.82 19.53 10.22
N ALA A 218 -29.31 20.75 10.02
CA ALA A 218 -28.59 21.95 10.41
C ALA A 218 -28.23 21.90 11.91
N PRO A 219 -27.02 22.31 12.30
CA PRO A 219 -26.67 22.41 13.71
C PRO A 219 -27.62 23.40 14.39
N SER A 220 -28.25 22.96 15.46
CA SER A 220 -29.04 23.80 16.35
C SER A 220 -28.15 24.89 16.95
N LEU A 221 -28.69 26.11 16.91
CA LEU A 221 -28.16 27.41 17.35
C LEU A 221 -27.79 27.48 18.86
N PRO A 222 -27.17 28.58 19.33
CA PRO A 222 -26.12 28.59 20.35
C PRO A 222 -26.65 28.43 21.77
N ILE A 223 -25.76 27.93 22.63
CA ILE A 223 -25.90 27.92 24.07
C ILE A 223 -25.88 29.38 24.53
N ASN A 224 -27.02 29.88 25.02
CA ASN A 224 -27.09 31.09 25.82
C ASN A 224 -26.57 30.74 27.22
N ASP A 225 -25.33 31.14 27.51
CA ASP A 225 -24.84 31.26 28.89
C ASP A 225 -25.01 32.72 29.31
N ASP A 226 -26.23 33.10 29.67
CA ASP A 226 -26.52 34.37 30.34
C ASP A 226 -27.69 34.16 31.34
N GLU A 227 -27.33 33.78 32.56
CA GLU A 227 -28.05 34.20 33.78
C GLU A 227 -27.01 34.74 34.77
N ASP A 228 -26.81 36.07 34.70
CA ASP A 228 -26.35 37.00 35.75
C ASP A 228 -27.27 36.94 37.01
N PRO A 229 -26.98 37.65 38.12
CA PRO A 229 -25.74 37.94 38.84
C PRO A 229 -25.75 37.45 40.31
#